data_AF-A0A660A744-F1
#
_entry.id   AF-A0A660A744-F1
#
_cell.length_a   1.000
_cell.length_b   1.000
_cell.length_c   1.000
_cell.angle_alpha   90.00
_cell.angle_beta   90.00
_cell.angle_gamma   90.00
#
_symmetry.space_group_name_H-M   'P 1'
#
loop_
_entity.id
_entity.type
_entity.pdbx_description
1 polymer ?
#
loop_
_entity_poly.entity_id
_entity_poly.type
_entity_poly.pdbx_seq_one_letter_code
_entity_poly.pdbx_strand_id
1 'polypeptide(L)'
;MASLITKNKASIPRRLHLLFLIIVLLFVGLILRLAYMQIYTTSFYVSKLKSSTVYKVKVAQPRGKIFDFSGKPLVSNAIKDVVTYTRSPKASANELKVLAKHLASYVSYPEASVTSRAKKDFYLADPDVYANIVKRLPKKAVLDRFGNRLTEATIYANAVASVK
;
A
#
# COMPACT_ATOMS: atom_id res chain seq x y z
N MET A 1 -49.38 59.58 -51.84
CA MET A 1 -48.98 59.27 -50.45
C MET A 1 -48.13 58.02 -50.45
N ALA A 2 -46.83 58.15 -50.18
CA ALA A 2 -45.96 57.00 -49.90
C ALA A 2 -45.07 57.41 -48.72
N SER A 3 -45.29 56.82 -47.55
CA SER A 3 -44.44 57.06 -46.38
C SER A 3 -43.10 56.37 -46.59
N LEU A 4 -42.02 57.13 -46.61
CA LEU A 4 -40.66 56.62 -46.55
C LEU A 4 -40.40 56.08 -45.14
N ILE A 5 -40.70 54.80 -44.92
CA ILE A 5 -40.30 54.11 -43.69
C ILE A 5 -38.79 53.89 -43.77
N THR A 6 -38.02 54.69 -43.02
CA THR A 6 -36.58 54.53 -42.88
C THR A 6 -36.29 53.35 -41.95
N LYS A 7 -35.87 52.22 -42.53
CA LYS A 7 -35.48 51.03 -41.77
C LYS A 7 -34.12 51.28 -41.10
N ASN A 8 -34.11 51.47 -39.78
CA ASN A 8 -32.89 51.55 -38.98
C ASN A 8 -32.05 50.26 -39.18
N LYS A 9 -30.88 50.38 -39.83
CA LYS A 9 -29.93 49.28 -39.92
C LYS A 9 -29.43 48.99 -38.51
N ALA A 10 -29.72 47.80 -37.99
CA ALA A 10 -29.19 47.36 -36.71
C ALA A 10 -27.66 47.51 -36.73
N SER A 11 -27.10 48.25 -35.78
CA SER A 11 -25.66 48.48 -35.68
C SER A 11 -24.97 47.20 -35.22
N ILE A 12 -24.71 46.29 -36.15
CA ILE A 12 -23.96 45.04 -35.98
C ILE A 12 -22.69 45.25 -35.14
N PRO A 13 -21.81 46.25 -35.43
CA PRO A 13 -20.58 46.44 -34.65
C PRO A 13 -20.83 46.84 -33.18
N ARG A 14 -21.89 47.62 -32.89
CA ARG A 14 -22.22 48.00 -31.50
C ARG A 14 -22.68 46.82 -30.66
N ARG A 15 -23.48 45.91 -31.23
CA ARG A 15 -23.93 44.69 -30.52
C ARG A 15 -22.75 43.76 -30.24
N LEU A 16 -21.82 43.68 -31.19
CA LEU A 16 -20.58 42.90 -31.03
C LEU A 16 -19.68 43.47 -29.92
N HIS A 17 -19.46 44.79 -29.89
CA HIS A 17 -18.68 45.42 -28.83
C HIS A 17 -19.36 45.32 -27.45
N LEU A 18 -20.70 45.41 -27.40
CA LEU A 18 -21.46 45.20 -26.17
C LEU A 18 -21.32 43.75 -25.66
N LEU A 19 -21.43 42.76 -26.56
CA LEU A 19 -21.23 41.36 -26.19
C LEU A 19 -19.78 41.10 -25.73
N PHE A 20 -18.80 41.68 -26.42
CA PHE A 20 -17.39 41.59 -26.05
C PHE A 20 -17.14 42.20 -24.65
N LEU A 21 -17.71 43.36 -24.35
CA LEU A 21 -17.63 43.99 -23.03
C LEU A 21 -18.18 43.07 -21.94
N ILE A 22 -19.36 42.47 -22.16
CA ILE A 22 -19.98 41.55 -21.21
C ILE A 22 -19.06 40.35 -20.93
N ILE A 23 -18.50 39.75 -21.99
CA ILE A 23 -17.57 38.62 -21.85
C ILE A 23 -16.34 39.02 -21.05
N VAL A 24 -15.73 40.17 -21.37
CA VAL A 24 -14.55 40.68 -20.63
C VAL A 24 -14.88 40.90 -19.16
N LEU A 25 -16.03 41.51 -18.83
CA LEU A 25 -16.44 41.71 -17.45
C LEU A 25 -16.64 40.40 -16.68
N LEU A 26 -17.22 39.38 -17.34
CA LEU A 26 -17.35 38.04 -16.75
C LEU A 26 -15.99 37.41 -16.47
N PHE A 27 -15.05 37.51 -17.42
CA PHE A 27 -13.69 37.01 -17.23
C PHE A 27 -12.96 37.73 -16.08
N VAL A 28 -13.06 39.06 -16.00
CA VAL A 28 -12.49 39.83 -14.88
C VAL A 28 -13.08 39.37 -13.55
N GLY A 29 -14.39 39.13 -13.48
CA GLY A 29 -15.04 38.58 -12.29
C GLY A 29 -14.47 37.22 -11.86
N LEU A 30 -14.22 36.32 -12.81
CA LEU A 30 -13.62 35.01 -12.52
C LEU A 30 -12.17 35.13 -12.05
N ILE A 31 -11.37 35.99 -12.67
CA ILE A 31 -9.96 36.23 -12.28
C ILE A 31 -9.91 36.82 -10.86
N LEU A 32 -10.75 37.81 -10.56
CA LEU A 32 -10.84 38.39 -9.21
C LEU A 32 -11.26 37.35 -8.17
N ARG A 33 -12.21 36.46 -8.51
CA ARG A 33 -12.61 35.37 -7.61
C ARG A 33 -11.45 34.40 -7.35
N LEU A 34 -10.68 34.06 -8.38
CA LEU A 34 -9.51 33.19 -8.25
C LEU A 34 -8.43 33.85 -7.38
N ALA A 35 -8.11 35.12 -7.62
CA ALA A 35 -7.16 35.89 -6.83
C ALA A 35 -7.58 35.99 -5.35
N TYR A 36 -8.87 36.22 -5.08
CA TYR A 36 -9.40 36.22 -3.71
C TYR A 36 -9.22 34.86 -3.02
N MET A 37 -9.51 33.76 -3.74
CA MET A 37 -9.31 32.41 -3.21
C MET A 37 -7.84 32.13 -2.91
N GLN A 38 -6.94 32.56 -3.80
CA GLN A 38 -5.52 32.21 -3.75
C GLN A 38 -4.68 33.14 -2.88
N ILE A 39 -5.03 34.42 -2.70
CA ILE A 39 -4.23 35.41 -1.96
C ILE A 39 -4.85 35.73 -0.60
N TYR A 40 -6.18 35.97 -0.55
CA TYR A 40 -6.84 36.39 0.69
C TYR A 40 -7.20 35.20 1.60
N THR A 41 -7.65 34.09 1.02
CA THR A 41 -8.14 32.93 1.78
C THR A 41 -7.18 31.73 1.78
N THR A 42 -5.93 31.92 1.35
CA THR A 42 -4.92 30.85 1.25
C THR A 42 -4.73 30.12 2.57
N SER A 43 -4.59 30.87 3.67
CA SER A 43 -4.30 30.31 5.00
C SER A 43 -5.41 29.37 5.47
N PHE A 44 -6.68 29.71 5.18
CA PHE A 44 -7.84 28.90 5.51
C PHE A 44 -7.91 27.59 4.71
N TYR A 45 -7.68 27.64 3.40
CA TYR A 45 -7.68 26.43 2.57
C TYR A 45 -6.47 25.53 2.90
N VAL A 46 -5.30 26.13 3.14
CA VAL A 46 -4.10 25.40 3.57
C VAL A 46 -4.30 24.78 4.96
N SER A 47 -4.94 25.47 5.91
CA SER A 47 -5.20 24.90 7.24
C SER A 47 -6.22 23.76 7.17
N LYS A 48 -7.25 23.87 6.33
CA LYS A 48 -8.23 22.79 6.12
C LYS A 48 -7.58 21.55 5.50
N LEU A 49 -6.70 21.74 4.51
CA LEU A 49 -5.88 20.66 3.94
C LEU A 49 -4.96 20.04 4.99
N LYS A 50 -4.24 20.87 5.76
CA LYS A 50 -3.34 20.37 6.82
C LYS A 50 -4.10 19.58 7.88
N SER A 51 -5.27 20.02 8.31
CA SER A 51 -6.09 19.25 9.27
C SER A 51 -6.59 17.92 8.72
N SER A 52 -6.79 17.80 7.40
CA SER A 52 -7.19 16.53 6.77
C SER A 52 -6.00 15.60 6.50
N THR A 53 -4.82 16.14 6.23
CA THR A 53 -3.66 15.36 5.76
C THR A 53 -2.62 15.12 6.85
N VAL A 54 -2.52 16.02 7.82
CA VAL A 54 -1.50 15.97 8.88
C VAL A 54 -2.12 15.47 10.17
N TYR A 55 -1.76 14.24 10.54
CA TYR A 55 -2.02 13.73 11.88
C TYR A 55 -0.83 14.03 12.78
N LYS A 56 -1.10 14.56 13.98
CA LYS A 56 -0.07 14.70 15.01
C LYS A 56 0.15 13.32 15.64
N VAL A 57 1.33 12.75 15.44
CA VAL A 57 1.72 11.50 16.11
C VAL A 57 2.05 11.83 17.56
N LYS A 58 1.21 11.37 18.50
CA LYS A 58 1.55 11.40 19.92
C LYS A 58 2.51 10.25 20.18
N VAL A 59 3.72 10.56 20.60
CA VAL A 59 4.70 9.54 21.00
C VAL A 59 4.42 9.16 22.45
N ALA A 60 4.23 7.86 22.70
CA ALA A 60 4.07 7.35 24.06
C ALA A 60 5.37 7.55 24.85
N GLN A 61 5.26 8.08 26.06
CA GLN A 61 6.41 8.20 26.98
C GLN A 61 6.63 6.88 27.72
N PRO A 62 7.88 6.55 28.11
CA PRO A 62 8.16 5.39 28.94
C PRO A 62 7.37 5.43 30.25
N ARG A 63 6.90 4.26 30.71
CA ARG A 63 6.23 4.12 32.02
C ARG A 63 7.21 4.35 33.18
N GLY A 64 6.69 4.62 34.38
CA GLY A 64 7.48 4.63 35.61
C GLY A 64 8.10 3.25 35.91
N LYS A 65 9.20 3.24 36.66
CA LYS A 65 9.82 2.01 37.18
C LYS A 65 9.16 1.63 38.51
N ILE A 66 9.02 0.34 38.78
CA ILE A 66 8.49 -0.17 40.05
C ILE A 66 9.65 -0.75 40.83
N PHE A 67 9.78 -0.37 42.11
CA PHE A 67 10.85 -0.80 43.00
C PHE A 67 10.27 -1.59 44.19
N ASP A 68 11.04 -2.54 44.70
CA ASP A 68 10.80 -3.17 45.99
C ASP A 68 11.14 -2.20 47.15
N PHE A 69 10.79 -2.57 48.39
CA PHE A 69 11.08 -1.78 49.60
C PHE A 69 12.57 -1.45 49.75
N SER A 70 13.45 -2.32 49.24
CA SER A 70 14.91 -2.13 49.27
C SER A 70 15.43 -1.24 48.12
N GLY A 71 14.55 -0.67 47.30
CA GLY A 71 14.91 0.14 46.14
C GLY A 71 15.36 -0.66 44.91
N LYS A 72 15.16 -1.99 44.88
CA LYS A 72 15.52 -2.83 43.72
C LYS A 72 14.43 -2.74 42.64
N PRO A 73 14.77 -2.44 41.37
CA PRO A 73 13.77 -2.38 40.31
C PRO A 73 13.19 -3.78 40.01
N LEU A 74 11.88 -3.93 40.15
CA LEU A 74 11.13 -5.13 39.81
C LEU A 74 10.59 -5.07 38.37
N VAL A 75 10.22 -3.87 37.90
CA VAL A 75 9.73 -3.64 36.53
C VAL A 75 10.39 -2.40 35.95
N SER A 76 10.93 -2.54 34.74
CA SER A 76 11.53 -1.45 33.96
C SER A 76 11.14 -1.56 32.48
N ASN A 77 11.13 -0.43 31.78
CA ASN A 77 10.99 -0.42 30.32
C ASN A 77 12.35 -0.64 29.66
N ALA A 78 12.37 -1.44 28.59
CA ALA A 78 13.46 -1.53 27.65
C ALA A 78 12.93 -1.15 26.27
N ILE A 79 13.69 -0.32 25.54
CA ILE A 79 13.39 -0.06 24.13
C ILE A 79 13.81 -1.31 23.36
N LYS A 80 12.89 -1.86 22.57
CA LYS A 80 13.14 -3.01 21.71
C LYS A 80 12.74 -2.65 20.29
N ASP A 81 13.67 -2.83 19.37
CA ASP A 81 13.37 -2.71 17.96
C ASP A 81 12.62 -3.95 17.49
N VAL A 82 11.47 -3.74 16.84
CA VAL A 82 10.60 -4.81 16.37
C VAL A 82 10.55 -4.78 14.85
N VAL A 83 11.00 -5.87 14.23
CA VAL A 83 10.92 -6.06 12.79
C VAL A 83 9.66 -6.87 12.48
N THR A 84 8.70 -6.26 11.79
CA THR A 84 7.46 -6.91 11.37
C THR A 84 7.45 -7.07 9.86
N TYR A 85 7.11 -8.28 9.40
CA TYR A 85 6.92 -8.57 7.98
C TYR A 85 5.46 -8.88 7.68
N THR A 86 4.87 -8.12 6.76
CA THR A 86 3.52 -8.38 6.25
C THR A 86 3.62 -9.02 4.88
N ARG A 87 3.23 -10.30 4.79
CA ARG A 87 3.28 -11.05 3.54
C ARG A 87 2.23 -10.54 2.54
N SER A 88 2.66 -10.28 1.30
CA SER A 88 1.75 -10.01 0.18
C SER A 88 1.04 -11.29 -0.29
N PRO A 89 -0.23 -11.25 -0.70
CA PRO A 89 -0.93 -12.41 -1.27
C PRO A 89 -0.24 -13.04 -2.48
N LYS A 90 0.55 -12.26 -3.21
CA LYS A 90 1.29 -12.72 -4.41
C LYS A 90 2.70 -13.26 -4.10
N ALA A 91 3.17 -13.14 -2.86
CA ALA A 91 4.53 -13.53 -2.51
C ALA A 91 4.71 -15.05 -2.62
N SER A 92 5.70 -15.46 -3.43
CA SER A 92 6.02 -16.87 -3.65
C SER A 92 6.84 -17.46 -2.50
N ALA A 93 6.82 -18.80 -2.35
CA ALA A 93 7.61 -19.47 -1.32
C ALA A 93 9.13 -19.26 -1.53
N ASN A 94 9.57 -19.21 -2.79
CA ASN A 94 10.96 -18.97 -3.14
C ASN A 94 11.41 -17.55 -2.78
N GLU A 95 10.58 -16.53 -3.08
CA GLU A 95 10.86 -15.14 -2.68
C GLU A 95 11.01 -15.01 -1.17
N LEU A 96 10.12 -15.67 -0.40
CA LEU A 96 10.21 -15.69 1.06
C LEU A 96 11.50 -16.36 1.56
N LYS A 97 11.93 -17.45 0.90
CA LYS A 97 13.19 -18.12 1.23
C LYS A 97 14.40 -17.22 0.98
N VAL A 98 14.43 -16.53 -0.16
CA VAL A 98 15.50 -15.57 -0.50
C VAL A 98 15.50 -14.42 0.50
N LEU A 99 14.33 -13.83 0.78
CA LEU A 99 14.20 -12.77 1.78
C LEU A 99 14.68 -13.22 3.16
N ALA A 100 14.28 -14.43 3.61
CA ALA A 100 14.72 -14.97 4.90
C ALA A 100 16.25 -15.15 4.97
N LYS A 101 16.90 -15.59 3.88
CA LYS A 101 18.36 -15.67 3.79
C LYS A 101 19.02 -14.31 3.93
N HIS A 102 18.46 -13.28 3.27
CA HIS A 102 18.96 -11.91 3.44
C HIS A 102 18.72 -11.39 4.85
N LEU A 103 17.56 -11.63 5.46
CA LEU A 103 17.29 -11.18 6.83
C LEU A 103 18.18 -11.86 7.87
N ALA A 104 18.55 -13.12 7.65
CA ALA A 104 19.46 -13.85 8.52
C ALA A 104 20.88 -13.24 8.59
N SER A 105 21.30 -12.42 7.61
CA SER A 105 22.57 -11.70 7.71
C SER A 105 22.49 -10.45 8.58
N TYR A 106 21.29 -9.90 8.80
CA TYR A 106 21.09 -8.66 9.55
C TYR A 106 20.59 -8.89 10.97
N VAL A 107 19.80 -9.94 11.19
CA VAL A 107 19.12 -10.20 12.46
C VAL A 107 19.48 -11.61 12.94
N SER A 108 20.12 -11.68 14.11
CA SER A 108 20.37 -12.96 14.79
C SER A 108 19.22 -13.26 15.74
N TYR A 109 18.62 -14.43 15.60
CA TYR A 109 17.57 -14.90 16.48
C TYR A 109 17.90 -16.30 17.02
N PRO A 110 18.72 -16.40 18.08
CA PRO A 110 19.24 -17.67 18.57
C PRO A 110 18.19 -18.54 19.28
N GLU A 111 17.10 -17.94 19.76
CA GLU A 111 16.03 -18.63 20.50
C GLU A 111 14.96 -19.23 19.57
N ALA A 112 15.15 -19.17 18.25
CA ALA A 112 14.17 -19.64 17.28
C ALA A 112 14.02 -21.17 17.31
N SER A 113 12.90 -21.67 17.83
CA SER A 113 12.52 -23.07 17.65
C SER A 113 11.73 -23.23 16.34
N VAL A 114 12.31 -23.92 15.35
CA VAL A 114 11.64 -24.25 14.08
C VAL A 114 11.09 -25.68 14.09
N THR A 115 9.83 -25.83 13.73
CA THR A 115 9.17 -27.15 13.62
C THR A 115 9.77 -27.98 12.48
N SER A 116 9.68 -29.30 12.57
CA SER A 116 10.14 -30.21 11.51
C SER A 116 9.44 -29.92 10.18
N ARG A 117 8.15 -29.57 10.23
CA ARG A 117 7.36 -29.17 9.05
C ARG A 117 7.93 -27.91 8.38
N ALA A 118 8.23 -26.88 9.16
CA ALA A 118 8.79 -25.63 8.63
C ALA A 118 10.14 -25.85 7.92
N LYS A 119 10.97 -26.77 8.43
CA LYS A 119 12.24 -27.16 7.76
C LYS A 119 11.99 -27.79 6.39
N LYS A 120 11.01 -28.69 6.29
CA LYS A 120 10.63 -29.33 5.02
C LYS A 120 10.05 -28.32 4.04
N ASP A 121 9.17 -27.44 4.49
CA ASP A 121 8.56 -26.41 3.65
C ASP A 121 9.64 -25.42 3.15
N PHE A 122 10.60 -25.03 3.99
CA PHE A 122 11.74 -24.19 3.59
C PHE A 122 12.64 -24.87 2.55
N TYR A 123 12.84 -26.19 2.70
CA TYR A 123 13.60 -26.98 1.73
C TYR A 123 12.88 -27.02 0.37
N LEU A 124 11.57 -27.33 0.39
CA LEU A 124 10.72 -27.43 -0.81
C LEU A 124 10.33 -26.08 -1.43
N ALA A 125 10.60 -24.96 -0.77
CA ALA A 125 10.29 -23.63 -1.32
C ALA A 125 11.11 -23.28 -2.58
N ASP A 126 12.19 -24.02 -2.85
CA ASP A 126 12.98 -23.90 -4.07
C ASP A 126 12.31 -24.67 -5.22
N PRO A 127 11.95 -24.01 -6.34
CA PRO A 127 11.25 -24.65 -7.46
C PRO A 127 11.99 -25.85 -8.04
N ASP A 128 13.32 -25.80 -8.11
CA ASP A 128 14.13 -26.87 -8.70
C ASP A 128 14.16 -28.09 -7.78
N VAL A 129 14.32 -27.86 -6.48
CA VAL A 129 14.26 -28.91 -5.45
C VAL A 129 12.90 -29.58 -5.46
N TYR A 130 11.83 -28.78 -5.51
CA TYR A 130 10.47 -29.28 -5.57
C TYR A 130 10.23 -30.13 -6.82
N ALA A 131 10.60 -29.64 -7.99
CA ALA A 131 10.46 -30.36 -9.25
C ALA A 131 11.21 -31.71 -9.23
N ASN A 132 12.42 -31.73 -8.65
CA ASN A 132 13.22 -32.94 -8.52
C ASN A 132 12.59 -33.97 -7.57
N ILE A 133 11.94 -33.52 -6.49
CA ILE A 133 11.25 -34.41 -5.56
C ILE A 133 9.98 -34.97 -6.19
N VAL A 134 9.20 -34.14 -6.87
CA VAL A 134 8.00 -34.59 -7.58
C VAL A 134 8.33 -35.64 -8.64
N LYS A 135 9.47 -35.51 -9.34
CA LYS A 135 9.95 -36.53 -10.30
C LYS A 135 10.32 -37.86 -9.63
N ARG A 136 10.76 -37.84 -8.37
CA ARG A 136 11.13 -39.04 -7.59
C ARG A 136 9.94 -39.70 -6.90
N LEU A 137 8.79 -39.02 -6.83
CA LEU A 137 7.58 -39.59 -6.25
C LEU A 137 7.04 -40.76 -7.10
N PRO A 138 6.46 -41.79 -6.47
CA PRO A 138 5.83 -42.87 -7.21
C PRO A 138 4.64 -42.35 -8.03
N LYS A 139 4.39 -42.92 -9.22
CA LYS A 139 3.33 -42.44 -10.14
C LYS A 139 1.96 -42.27 -9.47
N LYS A 140 1.61 -43.18 -8.54
CA LYS A 140 0.37 -43.12 -7.72
C LYS A 140 0.22 -41.89 -6.81
N ALA A 141 1.32 -41.20 -6.52
CA ALA A 141 1.34 -40.01 -5.67
C ALA A 141 1.29 -38.70 -6.48
N VAL A 142 1.34 -38.80 -7.81
CA VAL A 142 1.31 -37.66 -8.74
C VAL A 142 0.09 -37.75 -9.68
N LEU A 143 -0.32 -38.97 -10.02
CA LEU A 143 -1.40 -39.25 -10.96
C LEU A 143 -2.56 -39.99 -10.28
N ASP A 144 -3.77 -39.73 -10.73
CA ASP A 144 -4.96 -40.49 -10.35
C ASP A 144 -5.04 -41.83 -11.10
N ARG A 145 -6.12 -42.59 -10.84
CA ARG A 145 -6.38 -43.90 -11.49
C ARG A 145 -6.64 -43.79 -13.00
N PHE A 146 -6.96 -42.59 -13.49
CA PHE A 146 -7.29 -42.30 -14.88
C PHE A 146 -6.11 -41.67 -15.65
N GLY A 147 -4.97 -41.44 -14.98
CA GLY A 147 -3.78 -40.82 -15.56
C GLY A 147 -3.76 -39.29 -15.51
N ASN A 148 -4.73 -38.64 -14.86
CA ASN A 148 -4.74 -37.20 -14.66
C ASN A 148 -3.81 -36.80 -13.50
N ARG A 149 -3.23 -35.60 -13.59
CA ARG A 149 -2.44 -35.04 -12.48
C ARG A 149 -3.34 -34.74 -11.28
N LEU A 150 -2.91 -35.18 -10.10
CA LEU A 150 -3.55 -34.81 -8.84
C LEU A 150 -3.44 -33.30 -8.60
N THR A 151 -4.26 -32.78 -7.69
CA THR A 151 -4.22 -31.34 -7.36
C THR A 151 -2.87 -30.98 -6.74
N GLU A 152 -2.39 -29.76 -7.01
CA GLU A 152 -1.07 -29.31 -6.54
C GLU A 152 -0.93 -29.42 -5.01
N ALA A 153 -2.02 -29.16 -4.27
CA ALA A 153 -2.04 -29.32 -2.82
C ALA A 153 -1.76 -30.76 -2.37
N THR A 154 -2.32 -31.76 -3.06
CA THR A 154 -2.10 -33.18 -2.73
C THR A 154 -0.71 -33.65 -3.14
N ILE A 155 -0.21 -33.22 -4.31
CA ILE A 155 1.16 -33.50 -4.75
C ILE A 155 2.17 -32.90 -3.76
N TYR A 156 1.92 -31.66 -3.31
CA TYR A 156 2.76 -30.99 -2.33
C TYR A 156 2.75 -31.70 -0.97
N ALA A 157 1.58 -32.14 -0.48
CA ALA A 157 1.49 -32.92 0.75
C ALA A 157 2.30 -34.22 0.67
N ASN A 158 2.21 -34.93 -0.47
CA ASN A 158 2.99 -36.15 -0.73
C ASN A 158 4.50 -35.85 -0.79
N ALA A 159 4.89 -34.75 -1.44
CA ALA A 159 6.28 -34.30 -1.48
C ALA A 159 6.82 -34.04 -0.07
N VAL A 160 6.06 -33.37 0.80
CA VAL A 160 6.48 -33.10 2.18
C VAL A 160 6.60 -34.38 3.00
N ALA A 161 5.69 -35.34 2.80
CA ALA A 161 5.77 -36.65 3.46
C ALA A 161 7.02 -37.46 3.02
N SER A 162 7.48 -37.25 1.77
CA SER A 162 8.65 -37.96 1.22
C SER A 162 10.00 -37.42 1.73
N VAL A 163 10.07 -36.15 2.10
CA VAL A 163 11.27 -35.53 2.66
C VAL A 163 11.40 -35.98 4.11
N LYS A 164 12.52 -36.59 4.49
CA LYS A 164 12.82 -36.98 5.87
C LYS A 164 13.44 -35.82 6.64
#